data_AF-A0A9D5K075-F1
#
_entry.id   AF-A0A9D5K075-F1
#
_cell.length_a   1.000
_cell.length_b   1.000
_cell.length_c   1.000
_cell.angle_alpha   90.00
_cell.angle_beta   90.00
_cell.angle_gamma   90.00
#
_symmetry.space_group_name_H-M   'P 1'
#
loop_
_entity.id
_entity.type
_entity.pdbx_description
1 polymer ?
#
loop_
_entity_poly.entity_id
_entity_poly.type
_entity_poly.pdbx_seq_one_letter_code
_entity_poly.pdbx_strand_id
1 'polypeptide(L)'
;MTPVFIIEEHHEAFCVWQHAIAAQMLPAQGNTLLHVDEHSDMNLPTLSASLQDVGAEVGETLAFVQQNLGISEFILPAVYQGVFNHVYWMRRTHAASATERTLNVLSYQGQGRRLIVTQNVLQAGLVNPDRKVATFRHISPDTAMRLPEPVVLDIDLDYFYCDYATGETFEVQITEQEYRAFCDNPYHRLRMTSGGKLRAEARNGDYYYIYRPGMIQDTPEFDAGEVRQRIEQFTTWLREQQVRPALIDMCRSRHSGYTPSDHWQWIEEYVLTKLEEQWPVSVTYLPELLAERGRR
;
A
#
# COMPACT_ATOMS: atom_id res chain seq x y z
N MET A 1 -5.36 19.87 -15.09
CA MET A 1 -4.30 18.85 -15.04
C MET A 1 -4.67 17.89 -13.93
N THR A 2 -4.44 16.59 -14.13
CA THR A 2 -4.63 15.59 -13.08
C THR A 2 -3.42 15.63 -12.15
N PRO A 3 -3.61 15.86 -10.83
CA PRO A 3 -2.50 15.87 -9.88
C PRO A 3 -1.93 14.45 -9.72
N VAL A 4 -0.60 14.34 -9.75
CA VAL A 4 0.16 13.12 -9.53
C VAL A 4 1.11 13.36 -8.36
N PHE A 5 0.98 12.56 -7.30
CA PHE A 5 1.88 12.60 -6.15
C PHE A 5 2.81 11.40 -6.18
N ILE A 6 4.12 11.65 -6.16
CA ILE A 6 5.12 10.58 -6.08
C ILE A 6 5.52 10.38 -4.61
N ILE A 7 5.45 9.13 -4.16
CA ILE A 7 5.78 8.69 -2.80
C ILE A 7 6.85 7.59 -2.83
N GLU A 8 7.58 7.44 -1.73
CA GLU A 8 8.67 6.45 -1.67
C GLU A 8 8.17 5.07 -1.22
N GLU A 9 7.29 5.02 -0.23
CA GLU A 9 6.74 3.80 0.34
C GLU A 9 5.23 3.87 0.48
N HIS A 10 4.54 2.76 0.27
CA HIS A 10 3.13 2.82 -0.11
C HIS A 10 2.18 3.35 0.97
N HIS A 11 2.53 3.14 2.24
CA HIS A 11 1.78 3.71 3.35
C HIS A 11 1.68 5.25 3.30
N GLU A 12 2.61 5.93 2.62
CA GLU A 12 2.59 7.38 2.42
C GLU A 12 1.40 7.84 1.55
N ALA A 13 0.76 6.94 0.78
CA ALA A 13 -0.47 7.22 0.03
C ALA A 13 -1.57 7.77 0.94
N PHE A 14 -1.66 7.23 2.17
CA PHE A 14 -2.58 7.75 3.19
C PHE A 14 -2.36 9.25 3.46
N CYS A 15 -1.11 9.70 3.48
CA CYS A 15 -0.77 11.12 3.64
C CYS A 15 -1.26 11.96 2.45
N VAL A 16 -1.06 11.46 1.23
CA VAL A 16 -1.52 12.11 0.00
C VAL A 16 -3.04 12.24 -0.02
N TRP A 17 -3.78 11.19 0.35
CA TRP A 17 -5.24 11.23 0.35
C TRP A 17 -5.79 12.24 1.37
N GLN A 18 -5.24 12.24 2.59
CA GLN A 18 -5.60 13.24 3.61
C GLN A 18 -5.29 14.66 3.14
N HIS A 19 -4.13 14.87 2.51
CA HIS A 19 -3.78 16.15 1.91
C HIS A 19 -4.77 16.57 0.82
N ALA A 20 -5.09 15.67 -0.11
CA ALA A 20 -6.01 15.95 -1.22
C ALA A 20 -7.41 16.31 -0.72
N ILE A 21 -7.88 15.67 0.36
CA ILE A 21 -9.15 16.04 1.02
C ILE A 21 -9.06 17.43 1.65
N ALA A 22 -8.00 17.71 2.42
CA ALA A 22 -7.80 19.00 3.08
C ALA A 22 -7.65 20.16 2.06
N ALA A 23 -7.03 19.89 0.91
CA ALA A 23 -6.88 20.82 -0.21
C ALA A 23 -8.13 20.87 -1.13
N GLN A 24 -9.21 20.15 -0.78
CA GLN A 24 -10.46 20.07 -1.55
C GLN A 24 -10.29 19.54 -2.98
N MET A 25 -9.23 18.78 -3.24
CA MET A 25 -8.98 18.08 -4.50
C MET A 25 -9.84 16.82 -4.62
N LEU A 26 -10.18 16.21 -3.48
CA LEU A 26 -11.10 15.08 -3.38
C LEU A 26 -12.25 15.38 -2.40
N PRO A 27 -13.46 14.83 -2.64
CA PRO A 27 -14.47 14.70 -1.60
C PRO A 27 -13.90 13.99 -0.36
N ALA A 28 -14.36 14.42 0.82
CA ALA A 28 -13.91 13.82 2.08
C ALA A 28 -14.35 12.35 2.25
N GLN A 29 -15.39 11.90 1.53
CA GLN A 29 -15.94 10.55 1.66
C GLN A 29 -16.51 10.06 0.32
N GLY A 30 -16.58 8.74 0.18
CA GLY A 30 -17.30 8.08 -0.93
C GLY A 30 -16.54 8.07 -2.25
N ASN A 31 -15.21 8.12 -2.20
CA ASN A 31 -14.36 7.99 -3.37
C ASN A 31 -14.16 6.51 -3.75
N THR A 32 -13.75 6.28 -4.99
CA THR A 32 -13.32 4.97 -5.48
C THR A 32 -11.80 4.91 -5.50
N LEU A 33 -11.23 3.88 -4.88
CA LEU A 33 -9.82 3.53 -5.02
C LEU A 33 -9.67 2.49 -6.13
N LEU A 34 -8.88 2.83 -7.16
CA LEU A 34 -8.31 1.87 -8.10
C LEU A 34 -6.85 1.69 -7.70
N HIS A 35 -6.56 0.60 -6.98
CA HIS A 35 -5.25 0.25 -6.45
C HIS A 35 -4.59 -0.78 -7.38
N VAL A 36 -3.48 -0.39 -7.99
CA VAL A 36 -2.75 -1.14 -9.02
C VAL A 36 -1.43 -1.57 -8.40
N ASP A 37 -1.42 -2.82 -7.94
CA ASP A 37 -0.39 -3.31 -7.02
C ASP A 37 -0.29 -4.84 -7.09
N GLU A 38 0.90 -5.38 -6.85
CA GLU A 38 1.10 -6.81 -6.69
C GLU A 38 0.51 -7.38 -5.37
N HIS A 39 0.35 -6.53 -4.36
CA HIS A 39 -0.15 -6.75 -3.01
C HIS A 39 -1.50 -6.05 -2.79
N SER A 40 -2.22 -6.44 -1.74
CA SER A 40 -3.58 -5.90 -1.50
C SER A 40 -3.61 -4.66 -0.61
N ASP A 41 -2.60 -4.53 0.25
CA ASP A 41 -2.47 -3.48 1.28
C ASP A 41 -3.68 -3.22 2.18
N MET A 42 -4.43 -4.30 2.42
CA MET A 42 -5.58 -4.35 3.31
C MET A 42 -5.30 -5.12 4.61
N ASN A 43 -4.05 -5.18 5.08
CA ASN A 43 -3.76 -5.77 6.38
C ASN A 43 -4.29 -4.87 7.51
N LEU A 44 -4.65 -5.50 8.64
CA LEU A 44 -5.09 -4.77 9.82
C LEU A 44 -3.89 -4.15 10.55
N PRO A 45 -3.84 -2.81 10.74
CA PRO A 45 -2.75 -2.19 11.46
C PRO A 45 -2.82 -2.43 12.97
N THR A 46 -1.65 -2.35 13.61
CA THR A 46 -1.55 -2.25 15.08
C THR A 46 -1.32 -0.80 15.48
N LEU A 47 -2.41 -0.04 15.67
CA LEU A 47 -2.35 1.39 15.93
C LEU A 47 -1.99 1.71 17.39
N SER A 48 -1.03 2.61 17.57
CA SER A 48 -0.67 3.21 18.87
C SER A 48 -1.48 4.48 19.19
N ALA A 49 -1.94 5.19 18.15
CA ALA A 49 -2.81 6.37 18.23
C ALA A 49 -4.16 6.13 17.53
N SER A 50 -5.19 6.95 17.81
CA SER A 50 -6.48 6.80 17.11
C SER A 50 -6.40 7.36 15.69
N LEU A 51 -7.11 6.72 14.74
CA LEU A 51 -7.40 7.30 13.43
C LEU A 51 -8.23 8.59 13.50
N GLN A 52 -8.82 8.91 14.65
CA GLN A 52 -9.51 10.17 14.91
C GLN A 52 -8.52 11.28 15.31
N ASP A 53 -7.30 10.92 15.70
CA ASP A 53 -6.24 11.83 16.14
C ASP A 53 -5.28 12.21 14.99
N VAL A 54 -5.57 11.78 13.74
CA VAL A 54 -4.75 12.12 12.57
C VAL A 54 -4.80 13.62 12.35
N GLY A 55 -3.63 14.26 12.37
CA GLY A 55 -3.51 15.71 12.15
C GLY A 55 -3.93 16.14 10.75
N ALA A 56 -4.33 17.40 10.62
CA ALA A 56 -4.82 17.94 9.35
C ALA A 56 -3.70 18.38 8.40
N GLU A 57 -2.52 18.67 8.94
CA GLU A 57 -1.36 19.05 8.14
C GLU A 57 -0.61 17.82 7.63
N VAL A 58 0.00 17.94 6.44
CA VAL A 58 0.71 16.86 5.76
C VAL A 58 1.82 16.26 6.64
N GLY A 59 2.58 17.11 7.35
CA GLY A 59 3.63 16.66 8.26
C GLY A 59 3.10 15.87 9.47
N GLU A 60 1.93 16.23 9.98
CA GLU A 60 1.29 15.52 11.11
C GLU A 60 0.73 14.17 10.64
N THR A 61 0.10 14.13 9.46
CA THR A 61 -0.38 12.88 8.87
C THR A 61 0.80 11.95 8.58
N LEU A 62 1.89 12.45 7.99
CA LEU A 62 3.08 11.64 7.73
C LEU A 62 3.68 11.07 9.03
N ALA A 63 3.79 11.89 10.08
CA ALA A 63 4.26 11.41 11.38
C ALA A 63 3.34 10.33 11.97
N PHE A 64 2.02 10.47 11.82
CA PHE A 64 1.07 9.43 12.21
C PHE A 64 1.33 8.13 11.43
N VAL A 65 1.42 8.22 10.10
CA VAL A 65 1.62 7.08 9.21
C VAL A 65 2.89 6.32 9.60
N GLN A 66 4.03 7.00 9.71
CA GLN A 66 5.34 6.40 10.04
C GLN A 66 5.35 5.69 11.41
N GLN A 67 4.51 6.12 12.34
CA GLN A 67 4.44 5.54 13.69
C GLN A 67 3.41 4.41 13.83
N ASN A 68 2.43 4.33 12.92
CA ASN A 68 1.24 3.50 13.13
C ASN A 68 0.89 2.55 11.99
N LEU A 69 1.37 2.79 10.76
CA LEU A 69 0.99 2.03 9.58
C LEU A 69 2.22 1.42 8.91
N GLY A 70 2.20 0.11 8.68
CA GLY A 70 3.11 -0.52 7.75
C GLY A 70 2.69 -0.31 6.29
N ILE A 71 3.59 -0.62 5.35
CA ILE A 71 3.36 -0.51 3.90
C ILE A 71 2.14 -1.29 3.40
N SER A 72 1.64 -2.29 4.15
CA SER A 72 0.45 -3.08 3.75
C SER A 72 -0.82 -2.78 4.54
N GLU A 73 -0.84 -1.71 5.35
CA GLU A 73 -1.85 -1.54 6.42
C GLU A 73 -2.68 -0.23 6.32
N PHE A 74 -2.66 0.46 5.18
CA PHE A 74 -3.16 1.84 5.07
C PHE A 74 -4.54 1.98 4.39
N ILE A 75 -4.95 1.03 3.54
CA ILE A 75 -6.25 1.09 2.84
C ILE A 75 -7.43 0.92 3.82
N LEU A 76 -7.33 -0.04 4.75
CA LEU A 76 -8.40 -0.27 5.73
C LEU A 76 -8.65 0.94 6.66
N PRO A 77 -7.62 1.63 7.17
CA PRO A 77 -7.75 2.94 7.80
C PRO A 77 -8.53 3.97 6.96
N ALA A 78 -8.19 4.11 5.67
CA ALA A 78 -8.86 5.07 4.79
C ALA A 78 -10.34 4.70 4.57
N VAL A 79 -10.66 3.40 4.43
CA VAL A 79 -12.04 2.90 4.39
C VAL A 79 -12.77 3.19 5.69
N TYR A 80 -12.13 2.99 6.85
CA TYR A 80 -12.73 3.29 8.16
C TYR A 80 -13.00 4.79 8.36
N GLN A 81 -12.16 5.67 7.82
CA GLN A 81 -12.42 7.11 7.79
C GLN A 81 -13.52 7.50 6.78
N GLY A 82 -13.93 6.57 5.92
CA GLY A 82 -14.96 6.76 4.90
C GLY A 82 -14.44 7.38 3.60
N VAL A 83 -13.12 7.58 3.48
CA VAL A 83 -12.46 8.13 2.29
C VAL A 83 -12.84 7.30 1.07
N PHE A 84 -12.77 5.97 1.19
CA PHE A 84 -13.15 5.03 0.15
C PHE A 84 -14.31 4.14 0.56
N ASN A 85 -15.29 4.01 -0.33
CA ASN A 85 -16.38 3.03 -0.22
C ASN A 85 -16.39 2.04 -1.40
N HIS A 86 -15.50 2.22 -2.37
CA HIS A 86 -15.21 1.24 -3.41
C HIS A 86 -13.70 1.06 -3.51
N VAL A 87 -13.24 -0.19 -3.47
CA VAL A 87 -11.84 -0.56 -3.60
C VAL A 87 -11.72 -1.62 -4.69
N TYR A 88 -11.06 -1.27 -5.78
CA TYR A 88 -10.75 -2.16 -6.88
C TYR A 88 -9.25 -2.44 -6.86
N TRP A 89 -8.89 -3.68 -6.55
CA TRP A 89 -7.50 -4.10 -6.55
C TRP A 89 -7.15 -4.80 -7.87
N MET A 90 -6.34 -4.13 -8.68
CA MET A 90 -5.78 -4.68 -9.91
C MET A 90 -4.46 -5.39 -9.63
N ARG A 91 -4.39 -6.68 -9.98
CA ARG A 91 -3.16 -7.49 -9.95
C ARG A 91 -2.97 -8.20 -11.28
N ARG A 92 -1.72 -8.54 -11.62
CA ARG A 92 -1.32 -9.22 -12.86
C ARG A 92 -2.08 -10.54 -13.08
N THR A 93 -2.23 -11.33 -12.03
CA THR A 93 -2.96 -12.61 -12.08
C THR A 93 -3.87 -12.75 -10.88
N HIS A 94 -5.11 -13.17 -11.13
CA HIS A 94 -6.06 -13.56 -10.08
C HIS A 94 -6.66 -14.91 -10.45
N ALA A 95 -7.16 -15.63 -9.44
CA ALA A 95 -8.07 -16.74 -9.69
C ALA A 95 -9.31 -16.19 -10.43
N ALA A 96 -9.73 -16.84 -11.52
CA ALA A 96 -10.81 -16.43 -12.42
C ALA A 96 -12.21 -16.26 -11.75
N SER A 97 -12.31 -16.42 -10.43
CA SER A 97 -13.55 -16.48 -9.65
C SER A 97 -13.67 -15.40 -8.58
N ALA A 98 -12.84 -14.35 -8.62
CA ALA A 98 -12.90 -13.32 -7.58
C ALA A 98 -14.18 -12.47 -7.69
N THR A 99 -15.19 -12.84 -6.91
CA THR A 99 -16.46 -12.13 -6.80
C THR A 99 -16.30 -10.85 -5.99
N GLU A 100 -17.14 -9.86 -6.29
CA GLU A 100 -17.30 -8.66 -5.47
C GLU A 100 -17.69 -9.03 -4.03
N ARG A 101 -17.11 -8.33 -3.06
CA ARG A 101 -17.32 -8.55 -1.62
C ARG A 101 -17.71 -7.25 -0.94
N THR A 102 -18.62 -7.32 0.02
CA THR A 102 -18.92 -6.20 0.91
C THR A 102 -18.07 -6.32 2.16
N LEU A 103 -17.26 -5.31 2.43
CA LEU A 103 -16.48 -5.15 3.65
C LEU A 103 -17.23 -4.24 4.62
N ASN A 104 -17.42 -4.70 5.85
CA ASN A 104 -17.84 -3.85 6.97
C ASN A 104 -16.61 -3.59 7.82
N VAL A 105 -16.20 -2.33 7.91
CA VAL A 105 -15.05 -1.88 8.69
C VAL A 105 -15.56 -1.06 9.87
N LEU A 106 -15.14 -1.41 11.07
CA LEU A 106 -15.49 -0.71 12.30
C LEU A 106 -14.30 -0.77 13.27
N SER A 107 -14.32 0.02 14.32
CA SER A 107 -13.36 -0.04 15.41
C SER A 107 -13.97 -0.69 16.64
N TYR A 108 -13.18 -1.48 17.36
CA TYR A 108 -13.51 -1.87 18.71
C TYR A 108 -13.80 -0.62 19.55
N GLN A 109 -14.98 -0.60 20.19
CA GLN A 109 -15.48 0.53 20.99
C GLN A 109 -15.56 1.89 20.27
N GLY A 110 -15.48 1.94 18.93
CA GLY A 110 -15.57 3.19 18.17
C GLY A 110 -14.41 4.16 18.39
N GLN A 111 -13.26 3.67 18.85
CA GLN A 111 -12.10 4.51 19.22
C GLN A 111 -11.10 4.72 18.09
N GLY A 112 -11.30 4.15 16.90
CA GLY A 112 -10.36 4.22 15.78
C GLY A 112 -8.96 3.64 16.05
N ARG A 113 -8.80 2.71 17.01
CA ARG A 113 -7.50 2.13 17.41
C ARG A 113 -7.34 0.65 17.10
N ARG A 114 -8.45 -0.07 16.95
CA ARG A 114 -8.45 -1.51 16.68
C ARG A 114 -9.53 -1.80 15.69
N LEU A 115 -9.15 -1.88 14.42
CA LEU A 115 -10.08 -2.13 13.34
C LEU A 115 -10.54 -3.60 13.35
N ILE A 116 -11.79 -3.79 12.96
CA ILE A 116 -12.45 -5.08 12.76
C ILE A 116 -13.04 -5.02 11.35
N VAL A 117 -12.70 -6.01 10.53
CA VAL A 117 -13.24 -6.19 9.19
C VAL A 117 -14.04 -7.47 9.13
N THR A 118 -15.26 -7.40 8.60
CA THR A 118 -16.10 -8.58 8.40
C THR A 118 -17.03 -8.42 7.21
N GLN A 119 -17.32 -9.52 6.52
CA GLN A 119 -18.37 -9.57 5.49
C GLN A 119 -19.75 -9.84 6.11
N ASN A 120 -19.80 -10.26 7.38
CA ASN A 120 -21.04 -10.59 8.06
C ASN A 120 -21.67 -9.34 8.69
N VAL A 121 -22.75 -8.85 8.08
CA VAL A 121 -23.50 -7.67 8.56
C VAL A 121 -24.05 -7.83 9.98
N LEU A 122 -24.38 -9.06 10.40
CA LEU A 122 -24.85 -9.32 11.77
C LEU A 122 -23.72 -9.15 12.78
N GLN A 123 -22.51 -9.59 12.44
CA GLN A 123 -21.32 -9.37 13.28
C GLN A 123 -20.94 -7.88 13.33
N ALA A 124 -21.08 -7.17 12.22
CA ALA A 124 -20.78 -5.73 12.15
C ALA A 124 -21.80 -4.86 12.91
N GLY A 125 -23.02 -5.35 13.07
CA GLY A 125 -24.15 -4.62 13.64
C GLY A 125 -24.78 -3.67 12.61
N LEU A 126 -26.01 -3.99 12.17
CA LEU A 126 -26.71 -3.24 11.12
C LEU A 126 -26.95 -1.75 11.47
N VAL A 127 -27.01 -1.40 12.75
CA VAL A 127 -27.22 -0.04 13.24
C VAL A 127 -26.01 0.53 13.98
N ASN A 128 -24.84 -0.10 13.86
CA ASN A 128 -23.62 0.40 14.48
C ASN A 128 -23.17 1.70 13.80
N PRO A 129 -23.14 2.86 14.51
CA PRO A 129 -22.80 4.15 13.91
C PRO A 129 -21.32 4.25 13.49
N ASP A 130 -20.46 3.40 14.04
CA ASP A 130 -19.03 3.34 13.70
C ASP A 130 -18.75 2.48 12.46
N ARG A 131 -19.77 1.79 11.92
CA ARG A 131 -19.61 0.93 10.76
C ARG A 131 -19.48 1.75 9.48
N LYS A 132 -18.38 1.53 8.76
CA LYS A 132 -18.22 1.89 7.34
C LYS A 132 -18.41 0.68 6.46
N VAL A 133 -18.98 0.89 5.29
CA VAL A 133 -19.23 -0.16 4.31
C VAL A 133 -18.46 0.20 3.05
N ALA A 134 -17.67 -0.75 2.55
CA ALA A 134 -16.99 -0.63 1.27
C ALA A 134 -17.23 -1.87 0.42
N THR A 135 -17.29 -1.67 -0.89
CA THR A 135 -17.20 -2.76 -1.86
C THR A 135 -15.75 -3.02 -2.17
N PHE A 136 -15.34 -4.28 -2.17
CA PHE A 136 -14.02 -4.72 -2.58
C PHE A 136 -14.14 -5.69 -3.75
N ARG A 137 -13.36 -5.44 -4.80
CA ARG A 137 -13.35 -6.28 -6.00
C ARG A 137 -11.93 -6.44 -6.52
N HIS A 138 -11.55 -7.67 -6.79
CA HIS A 138 -10.34 -7.96 -7.53
C HIS A 138 -10.59 -7.79 -9.03
N ILE A 139 -9.64 -7.21 -9.73
CA ILE A 139 -9.71 -6.99 -11.18
C ILE A 139 -8.35 -7.28 -11.82
N SER A 140 -8.38 -7.43 -13.14
CA SER A 140 -7.20 -7.64 -13.98
C SER A 140 -7.31 -6.75 -15.23
N PRO A 141 -6.20 -6.54 -15.98
CA PRO A 141 -6.18 -5.69 -17.18
C PRO A 141 -7.06 -6.14 -18.37
N ASP A 142 -7.85 -7.20 -18.21
CA ASP A 142 -8.85 -7.69 -19.16
C ASP A 142 -10.29 -7.59 -18.62
N THR A 143 -10.46 -7.13 -17.36
CA THR A 143 -11.77 -6.97 -16.74
C THR A 143 -12.51 -5.76 -17.32
N ALA A 144 -13.57 -5.99 -18.09
CA ALA A 144 -14.45 -4.92 -18.56
C ALA A 144 -15.36 -4.41 -17.42
N MET A 145 -15.30 -3.11 -17.14
CA MET A 145 -16.09 -2.50 -16.07
C MET A 145 -16.17 -0.98 -16.16
N ARG A 146 -17.08 -0.41 -15.36
CA ARG A 146 -17.14 1.02 -15.13
C ARG A 146 -16.92 1.31 -13.65
N LEU A 147 -15.99 2.20 -13.34
CA LEU A 147 -15.69 2.63 -11.98
C LEU A 147 -16.68 3.74 -11.56
N PRO A 148 -17.18 3.72 -10.31
CA PRO A 148 -17.86 4.88 -9.73
C PRO A 148 -16.89 6.06 -9.58
N GLU A 149 -17.35 7.27 -9.86
CA GLU A 149 -16.55 8.49 -9.71
C GLU A 149 -16.80 9.15 -8.34
N PRO A 150 -15.82 9.88 -7.78
CA PRO A 150 -14.47 10.13 -8.34
C PRO A 150 -13.51 8.96 -8.10
N VAL A 151 -12.62 8.72 -9.06
CA VAL A 151 -11.55 7.71 -8.96
C VAL A 151 -10.25 8.32 -8.44
N VAL A 152 -9.67 7.71 -7.42
CA VAL A 152 -8.26 7.83 -7.04
C VAL A 152 -7.52 6.65 -7.65
N LEU A 153 -6.52 6.94 -8.46
CA LEU A 153 -5.66 5.94 -9.06
C LEU A 153 -4.37 5.83 -8.25
N ASP A 154 -4.25 4.74 -7.52
CA ASP A 154 -3.12 4.40 -6.67
C ASP A 154 -2.28 3.34 -7.38
N ILE A 155 -1.01 3.63 -7.65
CA ILE A 155 -0.11 2.79 -8.44
C ILE A 155 1.13 2.47 -7.61
N ASP A 156 1.39 1.20 -7.34
CA ASP A 156 2.73 0.75 -6.94
C ASP A 156 3.50 0.27 -8.19
N LEU A 157 4.77 0.64 -8.29
CA LEU A 157 5.64 0.19 -9.37
C LEU A 157 5.88 -1.32 -9.34
N ASP A 158 5.73 -1.96 -8.18
CA ASP A 158 5.91 -3.41 -8.02
C ASP A 158 4.89 -4.23 -8.83
N TYR A 159 3.74 -3.64 -9.16
CA TYR A 159 2.76 -4.20 -10.09
C TYR A 159 3.40 -4.52 -11.44
N PHE A 160 4.28 -3.64 -11.92
CA PHE A 160 4.96 -3.82 -13.20
C PHE A 160 6.17 -4.75 -13.07
N TYR A 161 6.87 -4.72 -11.93
CA TYR A 161 7.92 -5.68 -11.58
C TYR A 161 8.16 -5.71 -10.07
N CYS A 162 7.94 -6.88 -9.45
CA CYS A 162 8.10 -7.09 -8.01
C CYS A 162 9.31 -8.00 -7.72
N ASP A 163 10.23 -7.53 -6.87
CA ASP A 163 11.33 -8.28 -6.27
C ASP A 163 10.91 -8.83 -4.90
N TYR A 164 10.36 -10.03 -4.90
CA TYR A 164 9.93 -10.71 -3.67
C TYR A 164 11.11 -11.12 -2.79
N ALA A 165 12.27 -11.40 -3.37
CA ALA A 165 13.43 -11.85 -2.62
C ALA A 165 13.94 -10.74 -1.70
N THR A 166 14.04 -9.53 -2.23
CA THR A 166 14.43 -8.35 -1.46
C THR A 166 13.27 -7.85 -0.60
N GLY A 167 12.07 -7.69 -1.16
CA GLY A 167 10.90 -7.11 -0.48
C GLY A 167 10.39 -7.89 0.73
N GLU A 168 10.49 -9.23 0.71
CA GLU A 168 9.97 -10.07 1.80
C GLU A 168 10.98 -10.37 2.91
N THR A 169 12.26 -9.99 2.76
CA THR A 169 13.31 -10.39 3.70
C THR A 169 14.10 -9.21 4.26
N PHE A 170 14.62 -9.39 5.47
CA PHE A 170 15.56 -8.42 6.05
C PHE A 170 16.57 -9.12 6.96
N GLU A 171 17.69 -8.46 7.16
CA GLU A 171 18.72 -8.85 8.12
C GLU A 171 19.05 -7.72 9.07
N VAL A 172 19.31 -8.08 10.33
CA VAL A 172 19.71 -7.13 11.38
C VAL A 172 20.95 -7.70 12.05
N GLN A 173 22.05 -6.94 12.04
CA GLN A 173 23.25 -7.32 12.78
C GLN A 173 22.95 -7.29 14.28
N ILE A 174 23.41 -8.32 15.00
CA ILE A 174 23.26 -8.48 16.44
C ILE A 174 24.60 -8.72 17.10
N THR A 175 24.61 -8.57 18.43
CA THR A 175 25.79 -8.90 19.23
C THR A 175 25.99 -10.41 19.31
N GLU A 176 27.22 -10.85 19.56
CA GLU A 176 27.52 -12.25 19.84
C GLU A 176 26.71 -12.78 21.03
N GLN A 177 26.53 -11.95 22.06
CA GLN A 177 25.76 -12.30 23.25
C GLN A 177 24.31 -12.64 22.88
N GLU A 178 23.67 -11.81 22.05
CA GLU A 178 22.30 -12.04 21.60
C GLU A 178 22.20 -13.28 20.70
N TYR A 179 23.18 -13.48 19.81
CA TYR A 179 23.24 -14.69 18.98
C TYR A 179 23.28 -15.97 19.82
N ARG A 180 24.18 -16.01 20.81
CA ARG A 180 24.29 -17.16 21.73
C ARG A 180 23.00 -17.32 22.54
N ALA A 181 22.40 -16.23 23.02
CA ALA A 181 21.13 -16.27 23.71
C ALA A 181 20.00 -16.87 22.84
N PHE A 182 19.94 -16.54 21.55
CA PHE A 182 18.96 -17.10 20.63
C PHE A 182 19.19 -18.58 20.32
N CYS A 183 20.46 -18.98 20.13
CA CYS A 183 20.84 -20.34 19.77
C CYS A 183 20.71 -21.33 20.94
N ASP A 184 21.17 -20.92 22.13
CA ASP A 184 21.28 -21.80 23.29
C ASP A 184 19.97 -21.87 24.10
N ASN A 185 19.08 -20.88 23.97
CA ASN A 185 17.79 -20.86 24.66
C ASN A 185 16.63 -21.33 23.76
N PRO A 186 16.08 -22.55 23.96
CA PRO A 186 14.93 -23.01 23.19
C PRO A 186 13.66 -22.18 23.43
N TYR A 187 13.61 -21.41 24.54
CA TYR A 187 12.51 -20.52 24.91
C TYR A 187 12.82 -19.04 24.62
N HIS A 188 13.77 -18.75 23.74
CA HIS A 188 14.08 -17.37 23.37
C HIS A 188 12.81 -16.64 22.89
N ARG A 189 12.55 -15.43 23.43
CA ARG A 189 11.29 -14.71 23.18
C ARG A 189 11.02 -14.52 21.68
N LEU A 190 12.03 -14.09 20.92
CA LEU A 190 11.91 -13.89 19.47
C LEU A 190 11.66 -15.20 18.70
N ARG A 191 12.18 -16.34 19.18
CA ARG A 191 11.88 -17.65 18.59
C ARG A 191 10.43 -18.03 18.82
N MET A 192 9.90 -17.76 20.01
CA MET A 192 8.51 -18.07 20.36
C MET A 192 7.51 -17.19 19.58
N THR A 193 7.82 -15.92 19.36
CA THR A 193 6.93 -14.99 18.64
C THR A 193 7.05 -15.12 17.12
N SER A 194 8.25 -15.34 16.59
CA SER A 194 8.49 -15.34 15.14
C SER A 194 8.53 -16.75 14.54
N GLY A 195 8.59 -17.79 15.37
CA GLY A 195 8.63 -19.18 14.91
C GLY A 195 9.78 -19.44 13.94
N GLY A 196 9.51 -20.20 12.88
CA GLY A 196 10.50 -20.52 11.84
C GLY A 196 10.90 -19.34 10.94
N LYS A 197 10.26 -18.17 11.10
CA LYS A 197 10.51 -16.99 10.25
C LYS A 197 11.79 -16.25 10.61
N LEU A 198 12.24 -16.36 11.85
CA LEU A 198 13.45 -15.70 12.32
C LEU A 198 14.54 -16.75 12.57
N ARG A 199 15.74 -16.51 12.03
CA ARG A 199 16.92 -17.34 12.26
C ARG A 199 18.08 -16.46 12.70
N ALA A 200 19.06 -17.08 13.35
CA ALA A 200 20.30 -16.44 13.69
C ALA A 200 21.44 -17.08 12.89
N GLU A 201 22.32 -16.27 12.31
CA GLU A 201 23.45 -16.74 11.50
C GLU A 201 24.75 -16.02 11.91
N ALA A 202 25.86 -16.74 11.91
CA ALA A 202 27.20 -16.19 12.11
C ALA A 202 27.95 -16.20 10.78
N ARG A 203 28.42 -15.02 10.33
CA ARG A 203 29.13 -14.83 9.06
C ARG A 203 30.34 -13.94 9.29
N ASN A 204 31.54 -14.41 8.92
CA ASN A 204 32.79 -13.63 8.97
C ASN A 204 33.11 -12.96 10.32
N GLY A 205 32.68 -13.56 11.44
CA GLY A 205 32.89 -13.00 12.78
C GLY A 205 31.77 -12.08 13.27
N ASP A 206 30.79 -11.77 12.42
CA ASP A 206 29.58 -11.04 12.77
C ASP A 206 28.39 -11.99 12.95
N TYR A 207 27.36 -11.48 13.62
CA TYR A 207 26.14 -12.23 13.93
C TYR A 207 24.92 -11.46 13.47
N TYR A 208 23.92 -12.18 12.97
CA TYR A 208 22.75 -11.59 12.35
C TYR A 208 21.47 -12.30 12.77
N TYR A 209 20.40 -11.53 12.93
CA TYR A 209 19.06 -12.02 12.73
C TYR A 209 18.68 -11.92 11.26
N ILE A 210 18.09 -12.99 10.73
CA ILE A 210 17.59 -13.10 9.37
C ILE A 210 16.11 -13.43 9.46
N TYR A 211 15.27 -12.53 8.93
CA TYR A 211 13.83 -12.74 8.83
C TYR A 211 13.44 -13.19 7.42
N ARG A 212 12.64 -14.25 7.34
CA ARG A 212 12.04 -14.79 6.12
C ARG A 212 10.63 -15.31 6.43
N PRO A 213 9.56 -14.79 5.82
CA PRO A 213 8.18 -15.10 6.22
C PRO A 213 7.73 -16.54 5.90
N GLY A 214 8.48 -17.27 5.06
CA GLY A 214 8.19 -18.64 4.68
C GLY A 214 8.72 -18.97 3.29
N MET A 215 7.85 -19.56 2.46
CA MET A 215 8.11 -19.67 1.02
C MET A 215 7.95 -18.29 0.40
N ILE A 216 9.02 -17.78 -0.17
CA ILE A 216 9.05 -16.52 -0.91
C ILE A 216 8.84 -16.88 -2.38
N GLN A 217 8.06 -16.09 -3.10
CA GLN A 217 7.88 -16.27 -4.53
C GLN A 217 9.21 -16.04 -5.26
N ASP A 218 9.50 -16.84 -6.28
CA ASP A 218 10.71 -16.64 -7.08
C ASP A 218 10.65 -15.26 -7.76
N THR A 219 11.73 -14.49 -7.62
CA THR A 219 11.88 -13.21 -8.31
C THR A 219 12.35 -13.48 -9.74
N PRO A 220 11.55 -13.15 -10.76
CA PRO A 220 11.96 -13.36 -12.15
C PRO A 220 13.13 -12.45 -12.50
N GLU A 221 13.96 -12.84 -13.47
CA GLU A 221 14.97 -11.93 -14.03
C GLU A 221 14.27 -10.70 -14.62
N PHE A 222 14.87 -9.53 -14.43
CA PHE A 222 14.30 -8.30 -14.97
C PHE A 222 14.37 -8.27 -16.50
N ASP A 223 13.20 -8.20 -17.14
CA ASP A 223 13.05 -8.00 -18.59
C ASP A 223 12.31 -6.69 -18.87
N ALA A 224 13.05 -5.69 -19.38
CA ALA A 224 12.48 -4.40 -19.73
C ALA A 224 11.38 -4.49 -20.80
N GLY A 225 11.42 -5.48 -21.70
CA GLY A 225 10.38 -5.71 -22.71
C GLY A 225 9.06 -6.15 -22.07
N GLU A 226 9.14 -7.08 -21.12
CA GLU A 226 7.98 -7.55 -20.37
C GLU A 226 7.36 -6.42 -19.53
N VAL A 227 8.21 -5.64 -18.85
CA VAL A 227 7.74 -4.49 -18.04
C VAL A 227 7.05 -3.44 -18.91
N ARG A 228 7.60 -3.11 -20.09
CA ARG A 228 6.93 -2.21 -21.04
C ARG A 228 5.56 -2.73 -21.46
N GLN A 229 5.48 -4.02 -21.83
CA GLN A 229 4.22 -4.62 -22.23
C GLN A 229 3.16 -4.53 -21.13
N ARG A 230 3.55 -4.75 -19.87
CA ARG A 230 2.65 -4.62 -18.71
C ARG A 230 2.16 -3.18 -18.53
N ILE A 231 3.04 -2.20 -18.64
CA ILE A 231 2.67 -0.78 -18.56
C ILE A 231 1.71 -0.41 -19.70
N GLU A 232 2.01 -0.82 -20.93
CA GLU A 232 1.16 -0.57 -22.10
C GLU A 232 -0.21 -1.23 -21.99
N GLN A 233 -0.28 -2.46 -21.46
CA GLN A 233 -1.54 -3.17 -21.22
C GLN A 233 -2.38 -2.42 -20.19
N PHE A 234 -1.79 -2.04 -19.07
CA PHE A 234 -2.47 -1.27 -18.02
C PHE A 234 -2.98 0.08 -18.55
N THR A 235 -2.14 0.85 -19.24
CA THR A 235 -2.53 2.17 -19.75
C THR A 235 -3.58 2.05 -20.87
N THR A 236 -3.52 0.99 -21.68
CA THR A 236 -4.55 0.70 -22.67
C THR A 236 -5.89 0.37 -21.99
N TRP A 237 -5.86 -0.45 -20.94
CA TRP A 237 -7.06 -0.76 -20.17
C TRP A 237 -7.70 0.49 -19.55
N LEU A 238 -6.90 1.38 -18.93
CA LEU A 238 -7.39 2.66 -18.38
C LEU A 238 -8.16 3.48 -19.43
N ARG A 239 -7.60 3.57 -20.64
CA ARG A 239 -8.21 4.27 -21.78
C ARG A 239 -9.50 3.58 -22.25
N GLU A 240 -9.50 2.26 -22.39
CA GLU A 240 -10.64 1.48 -22.85
C GLU A 240 -11.81 1.51 -21.86
N GLN A 241 -11.53 1.46 -20.56
CA GLN A 241 -12.53 1.61 -19.51
C GLN A 241 -12.90 3.07 -19.23
N GLN A 242 -12.31 4.02 -19.98
CA GLN A 242 -12.54 5.46 -19.88
C GLN A 242 -12.33 6.02 -18.46
N VAL A 243 -11.34 5.50 -17.73
CA VAL A 243 -11.01 5.94 -16.37
C VAL A 243 -10.56 7.41 -16.39
N ARG A 244 -11.09 8.21 -15.46
CA ARG A 244 -10.75 9.63 -15.30
C ARG A 244 -10.33 9.91 -13.86
N PRO A 245 -9.05 9.68 -13.51
CA PRO A 245 -8.60 9.89 -12.14
C PRO A 245 -8.76 11.37 -11.73
N ALA A 246 -9.37 11.59 -10.57
CA ALA A 246 -9.37 12.90 -9.91
C ALA A 246 -8.02 13.19 -9.24
N LEU A 247 -7.31 12.12 -8.85
CA LEU A 247 -6.01 12.13 -8.20
C LEU A 247 -5.25 10.87 -8.63
N ILE A 248 -3.93 10.98 -8.76
CA ILE A 248 -3.03 9.84 -8.90
C ILE A 248 -1.99 9.92 -7.79
N ASP A 249 -1.74 8.82 -7.11
CA ASP A 249 -0.54 8.62 -6.30
C ASP A 249 0.25 7.43 -6.85
N MET A 250 1.58 7.57 -6.84
CA MET A 250 2.50 6.59 -7.41
C MET A 250 3.61 6.28 -6.41
N CYS A 251 3.65 5.03 -5.95
CA CYS A 251 4.60 4.51 -5.01
C CYS A 251 5.78 3.84 -5.70
N ARG A 252 7.00 4.22 -5.28
CA ARG A 252 8.24 3.61 -5.78
C ARG A 252 8.53 2.25 -5.17
N SER A 253 8.19 2.03 -3.90
CA SER A 253 8.52 0.83 -3.11
C SER A 253 10.01 0.44 -3.18
N ARG A 254 10.88 1.45 -3.16
CA ARG A 254 12.33 1.30 -3.34
C ARG A 254 13.04 0.87 -2.06
N HIS A 255 12.63 1.38 -0.91
CA HIS A 255 13.30 1.15 0.37
C HIS A 255 12.83 -0.13 1.05
N SER A 256 11.58 -0.52 0.85
CA SER A 256 11.07 -1.85 1.19
C SER A 256 11.68 -2.94 0.31
N GLY A 257 12.10 -2.58 -0.91
CA GLY A 257 12.80 -3.48 -1.84
C GLY A 257 11.88 -4.29 -2.76
N TYR A 258 10.59 -3.95 -2.81
CA TYR A 258 9.65 -4.57 -3.75
C TYR A 258 9.88 -4.09 -5.19
N THR A 259 10.37 -2.85 -5.38
CA THR A 259 10.87 -2.40 -6.69
C THR A 259 12.40 -2.29 -6.66
N PRO A 260 13.14 -2.92 -7.60
CA PRO A 260 14.59 -2.89 -7.62
C PRO A 260 15.18 -1.48 -7.69
N SER A 261 16.23 -1.23 -6.90
CA SER A 261 16.95 0.06 -6.83
C SER A 261 17.47 0.55 -8.18
N ASP A 262 17.77 -0.38 -9.08
CA ASP A 262 18.42 -0.09 -10.37
C ASP A 262 17.41 0.16 -11.49
N HIS A 263 16.10 -0.07 -11.23
CA HIS A 263 15.07 -0.06 -12.27
C HIS A 263 13.88 0.85 -11.95
N TRP A 264 13.60 1.17 -10.67
CA TRP A 264 12.42 1.97 -10.28
C TRP A 264 12.29 3.27 -11.09
N GLN A 265 13.39 3.99 -11.33
CA GLN A 265 13.35 5.29 -12.01
C GLN A 265 12.90 5.15 -13.46
N TRP A 266 13.41 4.13 -14.16
CA TRP A 266 13.00 3.87 -15.54
C TRP A 266 11.53 3.45 -15.62
N ILE A 267 11.04 2.64 -14.67
CA ILE A 267 9.63 2.23 -14.61
C ILE A 267 8.76 3.46 -14.36
N GLU A 268 9.08 4.28 -13.36
CA GLU A 268 8.38 5.53 -13.03
C GLU A 268 8.27 6.45 -14.25
N GLU A 269 9.40 6.79 -14.88
CA GLU A 269 9.44 7.68 -16.04
C GLU A 269 8.59 7.16 -17.19
N TYR A 270 8.61 5.84 -17.43
CA TYR A 270 7.83 5.22 -18.50
C TYR A 270 6.33 5.21 -18.19
N VAL A 271 5.93 4.89 -16.95
CA VAL A 271 4.53 4.98 -16.51
C VAL A 271 4.03 6.42 -16.65
N LEU A 272 4.76 7.41 -16.11
CA LEU A 272 4.39 8.83 -16.20
C LEU A 272 4.22 9.29 -17.64
N THR A 273 5.15 8.92 -18.53
CA THR A 273 5.04 9.22 -19.97
C THR A 273 3.74 8.66 -20.55
N LYS A 274 3.36 7.43 -20.19
CA LYS A 274 2.12 6.78 -20.67
C LYS A 274 0.84 7.34 -20.06
N LEU A 275 0.90 7.90 -18.84
CA LEU A 275 -0.22 8.62 -18.25
C LEU A 275 -0.38 10.00 -18.89
N GLU A 276 0.71 10.71 -19.17
CA GLU A 276 0.73 12.01 -19.86
C GLU A 276 0.15 11.95 -21.28
N GLU A 277 0.37 10.85 -21.99
CA GLU A 277 -0.25 10.58 -23.29
C GLU A 277 -1.80 10.56 -23.22
N GLN A 278 -2.39 10.29 -22.05
CA GLN A 278 -3.84 10.22 -21.86
C GLN A 278 -4.43 11.49 -21.25
N TRP A 279 -3.75 12.08 -20.27
CA TRP A 279 -4.23 13.27 -19.56
C TRP A 279 -3.06 14.20 -19.25
N PRO A 280 -3.23 15.53 -19.33
CA PRO A 280 -2.23 16.46 -18.81
C PRO A 280 -2.07 16.26 -17.31
N VAL A 281 -0.89 15.84 -16.85
CA VAL A 281 -0.59 15.62 -15.43
C VAL A 281 0.18 16.78 -14.81
N SER A 282 0.15 16.88 -13.49
CA SER A 282 0.99 17.78 -12.69
C SER A 282 1.65 16.96 -11.58
N VAL A 283 2.95 16.74 -11.70
CA VAL A 283 3.71 15.90 -10.75
C VAL A 283 4.18 16.73 -9.56
N THR A 284 4.06 16.18 -8.36
CA THR A 284 4.58 16.75 -7.10
C THR A 284 5.15 15.62 -6.26
N TYR A 285 6.37 15.78 -5.77
CA TYR A 285 6.98 14.78 -4.89
C TYR A 285 6.59 15.05 -3.44
N LEU A 286 6.30 14.02 -2.64
CA LEU A 286 5.91 14.21 -1.23
C LEU A 286 6.92 15.07 -0.42
N PRO A 287 8.24 14.94 -0.59
CA PRO A 287 9.20 15.86 0.05
C PRO A 287 9.02 17.33 -0.31
N GLU A 288 8.61 17.65 -1.55
CA GLU A 288 8.33 19.01 -1.99
C GLU A 288 7.08 19.55 -1.30
N LEU A 289 6.04 18.71 -1.22
CA LEU A 289 4.79 19.05 -0.53
C LEU A 289 5.02 19.40 0.95
N LEU A 290 5.92 18.67 1.63
CA LEU A 290 6.34 18.95 3.00
C LEU A 290 7.13 20.27 3.09
N ALA A 291 8.00 20.55 2.13
CA ALA A 291 8.86 21.73 2.11
C ALA A 291 8.09 23.04 1.84
N GLU A 292 7.05 23.01 1.02
CA GLU A 292 6.23 24.19 0.71
C GLU A 292 5.46 24.72 1.93
N ARG A 293 5.11 23.84 2.87
CA ARG A 293 4.35 24.18 4.08
C ARG A 293 5.23 24.65 5.24
N GLY A 294 6.51 24.28 5.28
CA GLY A 294 7.48 24.81 6.26
C GLY A 294 7.87 26.28 6.03
N ARG A 295 7.36 26.93 4.98
CA ARG A 295 7.63 28.32 4.60
C ARG A 295 6.45 29.28 4.83
N ARG A 296 5.33 28.81 5.38
CA ARG A 296 4.14 29.64 5.67
C ARG A 296 3.95 29.86 7.16
#